data_AF-S0EGJ5-F1
#
_entry.id   AF-S0EGJ5-F1
#
_cell.length_a   1.000
_cell.length_b   1.000
_cell.length_c   1.000
_cell.angle_alpha   90.00
_cell.angle_beta   90.00
_cell.angle_gamma   90.00
#
_symmetry.space_group_name_H-M   'P 1'
#
loop_
_entity.id
_entity.type
_entity.pdbx_description
1 polymer ?
#
loop_
_entity_poly.entity_id
_entity_poly.type
_entity_poly.pdbx_seq_one_letter_code
_entity_poly.pdbx_strand_id
1 'polypeptide(L)'
;MSSLSIDCSQWTELNDFSEYIQDLDSKTQFNKSLLEYCKSEICNAIYGTGNPDISGIGVAVGYVLEIILSILLSLAVIMSKRSGKNSHGREVAKAGLEAFVDCAAYFALALQLATIAVLARKDYGISTADLGAIEARISQSVAVVSMMPLLYPVALLEPAAKSSARASIKHNARLLLLSVTVALSFYPFLSRCIHAFNISPIGEGKGSEVSPTDWSVVEDMCFPAEYRNIGRSTTFKSLNGLELTASLITYIFTFWLLAGLPGTCYDHDEKAKVTKGAEDKASWRESVNKWFSDRPLAAVLPLLVLVGLTIPLLVVIFTLRNVQEQMSENMGEKYDGNYWGFGQIVSIILFIPVGVEMAYRLRFSSVHAYKLDV
;
A
#
# COMPACT_ATOMS: atom_id res chain seq x y z
N MET A 1 -54.77 5.16 6.41
CA MET A 1 -53.57 4.47 5.92
C MET A 1 -52.41 4.94 6.75
N SER A 2 -52.07 4.18 7.79
CA SER A 2 -50.95 4.48 8.67
C SER A 2 -49.68 4.19 7.88
N SER A 3 -48.86 5.21 7.61
CA SER A 3 -47.52 5.01 7.05
C SER A 3 -46.77 4.09 8.00
N LEU A 4 -46.37 2.90 7.53
CA LEU A 4 -45.39 2.10 8.23
C LEU A 4 -44.14 2.97 8.37
N SER A 5 -43.84 3.47 9.58
CA SER A 5 -42.56 4.09 9.87
C SER A 5 -41.57 2.94 10.02
N ILE A 6 -40.93 2.56 8.93
CA ILE A 6 -39.81 1.62 8.99
C ILE A 6 -38.66 2.37 9.66
N ASP A 7 -38.18 1.85 10.78
CA ASP A 7 -37.00 2.38 11.47
C ASP A 7 -35.74 1.82 10.79
N CYS A 8 -35.01 2.68 10.10
CA CYS A 8 -33.79 2.32 9.37
C CYS A 8 -32.55 2.22 10.29
N SER A 9 -32.64 2.67 11.55
CA SER A 9 -31.48 2.77 12.45
C SER A 9 -30.81 1.42 12.72
N GLN A 10 -31.57 0.33 12.70
CA GLN A 10 -31.07 -1.04 12.87
C GLN A 10 -30.15 -1.53 11.74
N TRP A 11 -30.16 -0.87 10.58
CA TRP A 11 -29.35 -1.23 9.41
C TRP A 11 -28.15 -0.31 9.20
N THR A 12 -27.81 0.49 10.21
CA THR A 12 -26.65 1.41 10.14
C THR A 12 -25.31 0.71 10.39
N GLU A 13 -25.32 -0.40 11.11
CA GLU A 13 -24.11 -1.17 11.45
C GLU A 13 -24.21 -2.61 10.93
N LEU A 14 -23.19 -3.03 10.20
CA LEU A 14 -23.02 -4.41 9.75
C LEU A 14 -22.05 -5.12 10.71
N ASN A 15 -22.60 -5.69 11.79
CA ASN A 15 -21.82 -6.39 12.82
C ASN A 15 -21.65 -7.88 12.55
N ASP A 16 -22.64 -8.56 11.96
CA ASP A 16 -22.55 -9.95 11.52
C ASP A 16 -23.35 -10.06 10.22
N PHE A 17 -22.70 -10.52 9.14
CA PHE A 17 -23.35 -10.59 7.83
C PHE A 17 -24.59 -11.49 7.85
N SER A 18 -24.54 -12.63 8.55
CA SER A 18 -25.66 -13.58 8.61
C SER A 18 -26.85 -13.02 9.35
N GLU A 19 -26.62 -12.44 10.53
CA GLU A 19 -27.68 -11.80 11.31
C GLU A 19 -28.27 -10.59 10.55
N TYR A 20 -27.40 -9.80 9.91
CA TYR A 20 -27.82 -8.63 9.14
C TYR A 20 -28.70 -9.02 7.94
N ILE A 21 -28.30 -10.02 7.16
CA ILE A 21 -29.07 -10.50 6.01
C ILE A 21 -30.39 -11.13 6.46
N GLN A 22 -30.40 -11.91 7.55
CA GLN A 22 -31.63 -12.48 8.08
C GLN A 22 -32.62 -11.39 8.55
N ASP A 23 -32.13 -10.34 9.21
CA ASP A 23 -32.97 -9.22 9.61
C ASP A 23 -33.54 -8.48 8.39
N LEU A 24 -32.70 -8.22 7.39
CA LEU A 24 -33.08 -7.58 6.14
C LEU A 24 -34.16 -8.39 5.40
N ASP A 25 -33.96 -9.71 5.25
CA ASP A 25 -34.91 -10.60 4.60
C ASP A 25 -36.25 -10.65 5.36
N SER A 26 -36.20 -10.82 6.69
CA SER A 26 -37.41 -10.95 7.51
C SER A 26 -38.34 -9.73 7.43
N LYS A 27 -37.79 -8.54 7.21
CA LYS A 27 -38.52 -7.26 7.20
C LYS A 27 -38.85 -6.76 5.80
N THR A 28 -37.98 -7.02 4.83
CA THR A 28 -38.11 -6.46 3.48
C THR A 28 -38.46 -7.51 2.43
N GLN A 29 -38.15 -8.79 2.68
CA GLN A 29 -38.21 -9.88 1.70
C GLN A 29 -37.50 -9.51 0.39
N PHE A 30 -36.42 -8.71 0.50
CA PHE A 30 -35.71 -8.11 -0.62
C PHE A 30 -36.60 -7.35 -1.62
N ASN A 31 -37.74 -6.82 -1.16
CA ASN A 31 -38.60 -6.00 -1.99
C ASN A 31 -37.95 -4.64 -2.23
N LYS A 32 -37.74 -4.32 -3.51
CA LYS A 32 -37.09 -3.09 -3.95
C LYS A 32 -37.68 -1.82 -3.32
N SER A 33 -39.00 -1.70 -3.24
CA SER A 33 -39.63 -0.47 -2.71
C SER A 33 -39.44 -0.31 -1.20
N LEU A 34 -39.29 -1.42 -0.46
CA LEU A 34 -39.02 -1.40 0.97
C LEU A 34 -37.54 -1.11 1.25
N LEU A 35 -36.65 -1.72 0.47
CA LEU A 35 -35.20 -1.48 0.58
C LEU A 35 -34.85 -0.02 0.24
N GLU A 36 -35.47 0.55 -0.80
CA GLU A 36 -35.21 1.94 -1.21
C GLU A 36 -35.54 2.96 -0.10
N TYR A 37 -36.40 2.62 0.86
CA TYR A 37 -36.73 3.50 1.99
C TYR A 37 -35.54 3.72 2.93
N CYS A 38 -34.72 2.68 3.15
CA CYS A 38 -33.53 2.72 4.02
C CYS A 38 -32.23 2.58 3.21
N LYS A 39 -32.25 3.14 2.00
CA LYS A 39 -31.16 3.00 1.02
C LYS A 39 -29.82 3.44 1.58
N SER A 40 -29.75 4.60 2.22
CA SER A 40 -28.50 5.16 2.75
C SER A 40 -27.89 4.22 3.79
N GLU A 41 -28.68 3.83 4.79
CA GLU A 41 -28.23 3.02 5.91
C GLU A 41 -27.71 1.67 5.42
N ILE A 42 -28.50 1.00 4.57
CA ILE A 42 -28.14 -0.32 4.04
C ILE A 42 -26.87 -0.25 3.19
N CYS A 43 -26.79 0.70 2.26
CA CYS A 43 -25.64 0.80 1.36
C CYS A 43 -24.38 1.23 2.09
N ASN A 44 -24.47 2.12 3.09
CA ASN A 44 -23.33 2.56 3.89
C ASN A 44 -22.83 1.45 4.83
N ALA A 45 -23.72 0.68 5.44
CA ALA A 45 -23.35 -0.45 6.29
C ALA A 45 -22.61 -1.53 5.50
N ILE A 46 -23.15 -1.89 4.33
CA ILE A 46 -22.56 -2.88 3.43
C ILE A 46 -21.29 -2.31 2.79
N TYR A 47 -21.38 -1.31 1.92
CA TYR A 47 -20.28 -0.92 1.04
C TYR A 47 -19.28 0.07 1.67
N GLY A 48 -19.64 0.69 2.79
CA GLY A 48 -18.84 1.70 3.49
C GLY A 48 -18.99 3.09 2.89
N THR A 49 -18.85 4.12 3.73
CA THR A 49 -18.91 5.54 3.34
C THR A 49 -17.58 6.05 2.74
N GLY A 50 -16.54 5.22 2.80
CA GLY A 50 -15.17 5.60 2.43
C GLY A 50 -14.41 6.22 3.60
N ASN A 51 -13.10 6.06 3.58
CA ASN A 51 -12.22 6.57 4.63
C ASN A 51 -11.32 7.67 4.07
N PRO A 52 -11.54 8.95 4.41
CA PRO A 52 -10.76 10.06 3.85
C PRO A 52 -9.28 10.02 4.24
N ASP A 53 -8.88 9.25 5.26
CA ASP A 53 -7.48 9.05 5.65
C ASP A 53 -6.78 7.93 4.87
N ILE A 54 -7.53 7.14 4.09
CA ILE A 54 -6.99 6.05 3.25
C ILE A 54 -7.29 6.31 1.76
N SER A 55 -8.51 6.67 1.40
CA SER A 55 -8.96 6.88 0.02
C SER A 55 -9.22 8.35 -0.31
N GLY A 56 -8.96 9.26 0.62
CA GLY A 56 -9.13 10.71 0.41
C GLY A 56 -8.16 11.28 -0.62
N ILE A 57 -8.56 12.39 -1.24
CA ILE A 57 -7.83 12.98 -2.37
C ILE A 57 -6.38 13.33 -2.04
N GLY A 58 -6.10 13.92 -0.87
CA GLY A 58 -4.72 14.26 -0.51
C GLY A 58 -3.84 13.05 -0.19
N VAL A 59 -4.40 11.96 0.35
CA VAL A 59 -3.65 10.71 0.53
C VAL A 59 -3.38 10.05 -0.82
N ALA A 60 -4.36 10.10 -1.74
CA ALA A 60 -4.19 9.62 -3.12
C ALA A 60 -3.08 10.37 -3.87
N VAL A 61 -2.97 11.70 -3.69
CA VAL A 61 -1.84 12.49 -4.17
C VAL A 61 -0.53 12.01 -3.54
N GLY A 62 -0.54 11.68 -2.25
CA GLY A 62 0.59 11.05 -1.54
C GLY A 62 1.07 9.77 -2.22
N TYR A 63 0.18 8.84 -2.59
CA TYR A 63 0.54 7.61 -3.33
C TYR A 63 1.24 7.91 -4.65
N VAL A 64 0.70 8.87 -5.41
CA VAL A 64 1.28 9.29 -6.70
C VAL A 64 2.66 9.91 -6.50
N LEU A 65 2.80 10.80 -5.52
CA LEU A 65 4.07 11.44 -5.17
C LEU A 65 5.11 10.40 -4.74
N GLU A 66 4.75 9.44 -3.90
CA GLU A 66 5.62 8.38 -3.43
C GLU A 66 6.19 7.57 -4.60
N ILE A 67 5.33 7.14 -5.52
CA ILE A 67 5.73 6.35 -6.69
C ILE A 67 6.64 7.17 -7.61
N ILE A 68 6.26 8.41 -7.92
CA ILE A 68 7.05 9.28 -8.81
C ILE A 68 8.43 9.55 -8.20
N LEU A 69 8.50 9.91 -6.91
CA LEU A 69 9.77 10.17 -6.23
C LEU A 69 10.64 8.92 -6.17
N SER A 70 10.06 7.75 -5.85
CA SER A 70 10.78 6.47 -5.85
C SER A 70 11.43 6.20 -7.21
N ILE A 71 10.68 6.36 -8.31
CA ILE A 71 11.17 6.14 -9.67
C ILE A 71 12.27 7.15 -10.01
N LEU A 72 12.00 8.45 -9.87
CA LEU A 72 12.91 9.50 -10.30
C LEU A 72 14.24 9.45 -9.52
N LEU A 73 14.19 9.29 -8.20
CA LEU A 73 15.39 9.24 -7.37
C LEU A 73 16.18 7.94 -7.58
N SER A 74 15.49 6.80 -7.74
CA SER A 74 16.15 5.52 -8.05
C SER A 74 16.87 5.58 -9.40
N LEU A 75 16.20 6.10 -10.44
CA LEU A 75 16.81 6.29 -11.75
C LEU A 75 17.99 7.27 -11.70
N ALA A 76 17.84 8.39 -10.99
CA ALA A 76 18.91 9.37 -10.83
C ALA A 76 20.17 8.74 -10.18
N VAL A 77 20.00 7.90 -9.15
CA VAL A 77 21.10 7.18 -8.50
C VAL A 77 21.73 6.13 -9.44
N ILE A 78 20.92 5.34 -10.15
CA ILE A 78 21.41 4.34 -11.11
C ILE A 78 22.21 5.00 -12.25
N MET A 79 21.65 6.06 -12.85
CA MET A 79 22.32 6.81 -13.91
C MET A 79 23.60 7.48 -13.42
N SER A 80 23.60 8.00 -12.19
CA SER A 80 24.79 8.60 -11.59
C SER A 80 25.89 7.57 -11.32
N LYS A 81 25.55 6.33 -10.92
CA LYS A 81 26.53 5.23 -10.79
C LYS A 81 27.20 4.91 -12.13
N ARG A 82 26.46 4.95 -13.25
CA ARG A 82 27.00 4.71 -14.61
C ARG A 82 28.02 5.76 -15.05
N SER A 83 27.84 7.01 -14.64
CA SER A 83 28.72 8.10 -15.08
C SER A 83 30.14 7.99 -14.53
N GLY A 84 30.38 7.21 -13.46
CA GLY A 84 31.70 6.95 -12.87
C GLY A 84 32.38 8.17 -12.21
N LYS A 85 31.93 9.39 -12.53
CA LYS A 85 32.37 10.64 -11.92
C LYS A 85 31.59 10.88 -10.63
N ASN A 86 32.30 11.22 -9.54
CA ASN A 86 31.71 11.81 -8.34
C ASN A 86 31.21 13.22 -8.66
N SER A 87 30.09 13.30 -9.37
CA SER A 87 29.45 14.55 -9.68
C SER A 87 28.62 15.02 -8.49
N HIS A 88 28.53 16.34 -8.32
CA HIS A 88 27.63 16.98 -7.36
C HIS A 88 26.19 16.43 -7.44
N GLY A 89 25.72 16.13 -8.65
CA GLY A 89 24.40 15.54 -8.88
C GLY A 89 24.20 14.16 -8.23
N ARG A 90 25.26 13.35 -8.13
CA ARG A 90 25.21 12.04 -7.46
C ARG A 90 24.92 12.19 -5.97
N GLU A 91 25.59 13.13 -5.31
CA GLU A 91 25.41 13.40 -3.87
C GLU A 91 24.03 14.00 -3.59
N VAL A 92 23.54 14.90 -4.45
CA VAL A 92 22.18 15.44 -4.36
C VAL A 92 21.13 14.34 -4.52
N ALA A 93 21.24 13.49 -5.55
CA ALA A 93 20.30 12.41 -5.79
C ALA A 93 20.31 11.37 -4.66
N LYS A 94 21.49 11.04 -4.15
CA LYS A 94 21.63 10.10 -3.02
C LYS A 94 21.00 10.67 -1.74
N ALA A 95 21.25 11.93 -1.42
CA ALA A 95 20.66 12.56 -0.24
C ALA A 95 19.14 12.68 -0.34
N GLY A 96 18.62 12.99 -1.54
CA GLY A 96 17.19 12.94 -1.83
C GLY A 96 16.61 11.53 -1.64
N LEU A 97 17.27 10.48 -2.15
CA LEU A 97 16.84 9.09 -1.98
C LEU A 97 16.86 8.66 -0.50
N GLU A 98 17.87 9.08 0.27
CA GLU A 98 17.94 8.84 1.71
C GLU A 98 16.76 9.47 2.46
N ALA A 99 16.48 10.76 2.21
CA ALA A 99 15.35 11.45 2.80
C ALA A 99 14.01 10.82 2.36
N PHE A 100 13.90 10.44 1.09
CA PHE A 100 12.71 9.78 0.55
C PHE A 100 12.41 8.48 1.27
N VAL A 101 13.41 7.60 1.44
CA VAL A 101 13.22 6.31 2.14
C VAL A 101 12.73 6.52 3.56
N ASP A 102 13.30 7.49 4.27
CA ASP A 102 12.90 7.78 5.64
C ASP A 102 11.44 8.29 5.68
N CYS A 103 11.06 9.21 4.77
CA CYS A 103 9.71 9.76 4.69
C CYS A 103 8.65 8.74 4.25
N ALA A 104 8.93 8.00 3.17
CA ALA A 104 8.05 6.97 2.64
C ALA A 104 7.85 5.82 3.64
N ALA A 105 8.87 5.48 4.45
CA ALA A 105 8.72 4.43 5.45
C ALA A 105 7.76 4.84 6.58
N TYR A 106 7.79 6.10 7.02
CA TYR A 106 6.78 6.62 7.96
C TYR A 106 5.39 6.75 7.33
N PHE A 107 5.33 7.16 6.07
CA PHE A 107 4.07 7.21 5.33
C PHE A 107 3.43 5.81 5.23
N ALA A 108 4.20 4.81 4.80
CA ALA A 108 3.76 3.43 4.75
C ALA A 108 3.38 2.89 6.14
N LEU A 109 4.16 3.19 7.18
CA LEU A 109 3.84 2.81 8.56
C LEU A 109 2.47 3.34 9.01
N ALA A 110 2.20 4.63 8.77
CA ALA A 110 0.92 5.24 9.10
C ALA A 110 -0.24 4.57 8.34
N LEU A 111 -0.04 4.25 7.06
CA LEU A 111 -1.03 3.56 6.25
C LEU A 111 -1.24 2.11 6.70
N GLN A 112 -0.20 1.38 7.12
CA GLN A 112 -0.39 0.05 7.70
C GLN A 112 -1.26 0.13 8.96
N LEU A 113 -1.02 1.09 9.84
CA LEU A 113 -1.82 1.27 11.04
C LEU A 113 -3.28 1.65 10.72
N ALA A 114 -3.48 2.58 9.78
CA ALA A 114 -4.83 2.99 9.35
C ALA A 114 -5.59 1.82 8.71
N THR A 115 -4.94 1.07 7.83
CA THR A 115 -5.55 -0.10 7.17
C THR A 115 -5.85 -1.22 8.18
N ILE A 116 -4.98 -1.47 9.16
CA ILE A 116 -5.29 -2.38 10.27
C ILE A 116 -6.50 -1.90 11.06
N ALA A 117 -6.61 -0.61 11.38
CA ALA A 117 -7.74 -0.10 12.14
C ALA A 117 -9.07 -0.25 11.37
N VAL A 118 -9.07 0.01 10.07
CA VAL A 118 -10.25 -0.19 9.21
C VAL A 118 -10.59 -1.66 9.07
N LEU A 119 -9.60 -2.49 8.75
CA LEU A 119 -9.79 -3.92 8.58
C LEU A 119 -10.20 -4.59 9.87
N ALA A 120 -9.63 -4.23 11.02
CA ALA A 120 -10.06 -4.76 12.31
C ALA A 120 -11.53 -4.44 12.59
N ARG A 121 -12.01 -3.22 12.29
CA ARG A 121 -13.44 -2.90 12.45
C ARG A 121 -14.35 -3.72 11.53
N LYS A 122 -13.89 -4.01 10.32
CA LYS A 122 -14.69 -4.74 9.31
C LYS A 122 -14.55 -6.26 9.39
N ASP A 123 -13.42 -6.78 9.87
CA ASP A 123 -13.12 -8.21 9.98
C ASP A 123 -13.82 -8.88 11.18
N TYR A 124 -14.26 -8.11 12.18
CA TYR A 124 -15.11 -8.63 13.28
C TYR A 124 -16.59 -8.80 12.89
N GLY A 125 -16.98 -8.65 11.61
CA GLY A 125 -18.38 -8.77 11.16
C GLY A 125 -18.69 -9.45 9.82
N ILE A 126 -17.85 -10.38 9.39
CA ILE A 126 -18.02 -11.35 8.26
C ILE A 126 -17.86 -10.79 6.83
N SER A 127 -16.86 -11.37 6.15
CA SER A 127 -16.83 -11.92 4.78
C SER A 127 -17.93 -11.51 3.78
N THR A 128 -17.98 -10.26 3.34
CA THR A 128 -18.66 -9.90 2.08
C THR A 128 -17.69 -10.13 0.90
N ALA A 129 -17.49 -11.40 0.52
CA ALA A 129 -16.32 -11.85 -0.23
C ALA A 129 -16.08 -11.26 -1.63
N ASP A 130 -16.97 -10.44 -2.22
CA ASP A 130 -16.71 -9.91 -3.56
C ASP A 130 -17.05 -8.43 -3.81
N LEU A 131 -17.96 -7.80 -3.05
CA LEU A 131 -18.30 -6.37 -3.23
C LEU A 131 -18.67 -5.63 -1.94
N GLY A 132 -19.18 -6.30 -0.90
CA GLY A 132 -19.70 -5.63 0.31
C GLY A 132 -18.66 -5.05 1.27
N ALA A 133 -17.46 -4.71 0.80
CA ALA A 133 -16.50 -3.95 1.59
C ALA A 133 -15.50 -3.25 0.66
N ILE A 134 -15.98 -2.35 -0.20
CA ILE A 134 -15.12 -1.53 -1.08
C ILE A 134 -14.01 -0.86 -0.27
N GLU A 135 -14.36 -0.34 0.91
CA GLU A 135 -13.42 0.27 1.86
C GLU A 135 -12.33 -0.71 2.33
N ALA A 136 -12.68 -1.96 2.64
CA ALA A 136 -11.71 -2.98 3.03
C ALA A 136 -10.78 -3.33 1.85
N ARG A 137 -11.34 -3.44 0.64
CA ARG A 137 -10.55 -3.70 -0.57
C ARG A 137 -9.55 -2.58 -0.85
N ILE A 138 -9.99 -1.31 -0.78
CA ILE A 138 -9.08 -0.16 -0.90
C ILE A 138 -8.00 -0.22 0.18
N SER A 139 -8.36 -0.51 1.43
CA SER A 139 -7.41 -0.61 2.54
C SER A 139 -6.36 -1.69 2.29
N GLN A 140 -6.77 -2.85 1.80
CA GLN A 140 -5.88 -3.94 1.42
C GLN A 140 -4.95 -3.54 0.25
N SER A 141 -5.46 -2.88 -0.80
CA SER A 141 -4.64 -2.41 -1.93
C SER A 141 -3.61 -1.37 -1.47
N VAL A 142 -4.04 -0.40 -0.65
CA VAL A 142 -3.19 0.67 -0.10
C VAL A 142 -2.05 0.11 0.78
N ALA A 143 -2.33 -0.92 1.59
CA ALA A 143 -1.32 -1.58 2.40
C ALA A 143 -0.18 -2.16 1.54
N VAL A 144 -0.47 -2.61 0.32
CA VAL A 144 0.57 -3.11 -0.61
C VAL A 144 1.23 -1.97 -1.37
N VAL A 145 0.44 -1.05 -1.94
CA VAL A 145 0.91 0.06 -2.77
C VAL A 145 1.88 0.98 -2.03
N SER A 146 1.66 1.22 -0.74
CA SER A 146 2.56 2.04 0.09
C SER A 146 3.90 1.37 0.41
N MET A 147 4.01 0.05 0.26
CA MET A 147 5.25 -0.67 0.57
C MET A 147 6.14 -0.85 -0.66
N MET A 148 5.55 -1.03 -1.83
CA MET A 148 6.31 -1.35 -3.04
C MET A 148 7.34 -0.27 -3.43
N PRO A 149 7.04 1.04 -3.38
CA PRO A 149 7.98 2.09 -3.73
C PRO A 149 9.20 2.18 -2.81
N LEU A 150 9.15 1.57 -1.61
CA LEU A 150 10.25 1.57 -0.64
C LEU A 150 11.33 0.52 -0.93
N LEU A 151 10.93 -0.63 -1.45
CA LEU A 151 11.77 -1.83 -1.51
C LEU A 151 13.09 -1.57 -2.26
N TYR A 152 12.99 -1.03 -3.46
CA TYR A 152 14.16 -0.85 -4.31
C TYR A 152 15.06 0.33 -3.90
N PRO A 153 14.52 1.50 -3.53
CA PRO A 153 15.29 2.57 -2.87
C PRO A 153 16.14 2.10 -1.69
N VAL A 154 15.58 1.27 -0.79
CA VAL A 154 16.34 0.71 0.34
C VAL A 154 17.50 -0.16 -0.14
N ALA A 155 17.29 -0.99 -1.17
CA ALA A 155 18.34 -1.79 -1.79
C ALA A 155 19.45 -0.91 -2.41
N LEU A 156 19.07 0.18 -3.08
CA LEU A 156 20.03 1.09 -3.72
C LEU A 156 20.94 1.83 -2.73
N LEU A 157 20.44 2.02 -1.49
CA LEU A 157 21.16 2.65 -0.37
C LEU A 157 22.00 1.66 0.45
N GLU A 158 22.10 0.40 0.04
CA GLU A 158 22.93 -0.58 0.74
C GLU A 158 24.40 -0.09 0.81
N PRO A 159 25.00 -0.05 2.01
CA PRO A 159 26.37 0.41 2.20
C PRO A 159 27.37 -0.53 1.50
N ALA A 160 28.38 0.06 0.83
CA ALA A 160 29.52 -0.72 0.36
C ALA A 160 30.33 -1.29 1.54
N ALA A 161 31.03 -2.41 1.33
CA ALA A 161 31.83 -3.11 2.35
C ALA A 161 32.90 -2.24 3.04
N LYS A 162 33.28 -1.08 2.47
CA LYS A 162 34.23 -0.10 3.03
C LYS A 162 33.57 1.17 3.58
N SER A 163 32.26 1.15 3.85
CA SER A 163 31.52 2.33 4.31
C SER A 163 31.78 2.66 5.79
N SER A 164 31.49 3.90 6.19
CA SER A 164 31.66 4.33 7.58
C SER A 164 30.64 3.69 8.51
N ALA A 165 31.00 3.49 9.78
CA ALA A 165 30.12 2.98 10.83
C ALA A 165 28.77 3.73 10.94
N ARG A 166 28.78 5.03 10.66
CA ARG A 166 27.55 5.84 10.65
C ARG A 166 26.60 5.44 9.52
N ALA A 167 27.11 5.08 8.35
CA ALA A 167 26.30 4.68 7.21
C ALA A 167 25.64 3.31 7.44
N SER A 168 26.37 2.36 8.04
CA SER A 168 25.81 1.05 8.39
C SER A 168 24.72 1.16 9.47
N ILE A 169 24.92 1.98 10.52
CA ILE A 169 23.90 2.22 11.55
C ILE A 169 22.61 2.78 10.93
N LYS A 170 22.73 3.80 10.06
CA LYS A 170 21.56 4.38 9.38
C LYS A 170 20.84 3.38 8.49
N HIS A 171 21.59 2.58 7.72
CA HIS A 171 20.99 1.54 6.88
C HIS A 171 20.26 0.48 7.72
N ASN A 172 20.86 0.03 8.82
CA ASN A 172 20.24 -0.93 9.73
C ASN A 172 18.97 -0.35 10.38
N ALA A 173 18.95 0.94 10.73
CA ALA A 173 17.75 1.61 11.22
C ALA A 173 16.61 1.62 10.18
N ARG A 174 16.94 1.84 8.89
CA ARG A 174 15.97 1.77 7.79
C ARG A 174 15.44 0.36 7.58
N LEU A 175 16.32 -0.65 7.67
CA LEU A 175 15.90 -2.05 7.59
C LEU A 175 15.01 -2.46 8.76
N LEU A 176 15.28 -1.94 9.97
CA LEU A 176 14.42 -2.14 11.13
C LEU A 176 13.06 -1.48 10.93
N LEU A 177 13.02 -0.24 10.41
CA LEU A 177 11.76 0.43 10.12
C LEU A 177 10.97 -0.34 9.05
N LEU A 178 11.63 -0.77 7.97
CA LEU A 178 11.02 -1.61 6.93
C LEU A 178 10.49 -2.92 7.50
N SER A 179 11.23 -3.58 8.42
CA SER A 179 10.79 -4.84 9.01
C SER A 179 9.57 -4.65 9.91
N VAL A 180 9.50 -3.56 10.67
CA VAL A 180 8.31 -3.21 11.45
C VAL A 180 7.12 -2.95 10.53
N THR A 181 7.31 -2.19 9.45
CA THR A 181 6.22 -1.90 8.51
C THR A 181 5.75 -3.17 7.78
N VAL A 182 6.66 -4.06 7.40
CA VAL A 182 6.30 -5.38 6.84
C VAL A 182 5.62 -6.27 7.87
N ALA A 183 6.04 -6.24 9.14
CA ALA A 183 5.37 -6.99 10.20
C ALA A 183 3.90 -6.57 10.35
N LEU A 184 3.62 -5.27 10.26
CA LEU A 184 2.25 -4.76 10.30
C LEU A 184 1.44 -5.13 9.04
N SER A 185 2.07 -5.16 7.87
CA SER A 185 1.38 -5.51 6.62
C SER A 185 0.94 -6.99 6.54
N PHE A 186 1.41 -7.85 7.44
CA PHE A 186 0.89 -9.21 7.58
C PHE A 186 -0.59 -9.23 7.97
N TYR A 187 -1.08 -8.27 8.75
CA TYR A 187 -2.50 -8.27 9.14
C TYR A 187 -3.43 -8.04 7.93
N PRO A 188 -3.27 -6.97 7.12
CA PRO A 188 -4.02 -6.81 5.88
C PRO A 188 -3.87 -7.99 4.92
N PHE A 189 -2.69 -8.61 4.86
CA PHE A 189 -2.46 -9.79 4.04
C PHE A 189 -3.23 -11.02 4.54
N LEU A 190 -3.19 -11.31 5.84
CA LEU A 190 -3.94 -12.42 6.44
C LEU A 190 -5.45 -12.21 6.31
N SER A 191 -5.93 -10.99 6.59
CA SER A 191 -7.32 -10.57 6.36
C SER A 191 -7.73 -10.90 4.91
N ARG A 192 -6.93 -10.48 3.93
CA ARG A 192 -7.17 -10.81 2.51
C ARG A 192 -7.18 -12.30 2.24
N CYS A 193 -6.22 -13.07 2.80
CA CYS A 193 -6.18 -14.52 2.60
C CYS A 193 -7.45 -15.19 3.14
N ILE A 194 -7.91 -14.80 4.32
CA ILE A 194 -9.15 -15.30 4.90
C ILE A 194 -10.32 -15.01 3.94
N HIS A 195 -10.45 -13.79 3.43
CA HIS A 195 -11.50 -13.42 2.48
C HIS A 195 -11.40 -14.15 1.14
N ALA A 196 -10.19 -14.35 0.61
CA ALA A 196 -9.99 -15.00 -0.68
C ALA A 196 -10.23 -16.51 -0.66
N PHE A 197 -10.06 -17.16 0.50
CA PHE A 197 -10.26 -18.60 0.66
C PHE A 197 -11.60 -18.98 1.29
N ASN A 198 -12.34 -18.02 1.85
CA ASN A 198 -13.66 -18.29 2.39
C ASN A 198 -14.70 -18.46 1.27
N ILE A 199 -15.73 -19.27 1.52
CA ILE A 199 -16.87 -19.41 0.60
C ILE A 199 -17.65 -18.09 0.67
N SER A 200 -17.92 -17.48 -0.49
CA SER A 200 -18.78 -16.30 -0.53
C SER A 200 -20.15 -16.62 0.07
N PRO A 201 -20.67 -15.81 1.01
CA PRO A 201 -22.01 -16.03 1.55
C PRO A 201 -23.11 -15.66 0.54
N ILE A 202 -22.75 -15.09 -0.62
CA ILE A 202 -23.67 -14.81 -1.73
C ILE A 202 -23.55 -15.96 -2.75
N GLY A 203 -24.63 -16.75 -2.92
CA GLY A 203 -24.61 -17.90 -3.83
C GLY A 203 -25.81 -18.84 -3.70
N GLU A 204 -25.78 -19.95 -4.45
CA GLU A 204 -26.83 -20.99 -4.43
C GLU A 204 -26.35 -22.30 -3.76
N GLY A 205 -25.15 -22.29 -3.15
CA GLY A 205 -24.46 -23.48 -2.63
C GLY A 205 -24.57 -23.68 -1.12
N LYS A 206 -23.99 -24.79 -0.61
CA LYS A 206 -23.86 -24.98 0.85
C LYS A 206 -22.98 -23.88 1.44
N GLY A 207 -23.51 -23.13 2.40
CA GLY A 207 -22.83 -21.99 3.03
C GLY A 207 -23.18 -20.64 2.41
N SER A 208 -24.11 -20.57 1.45
CA SER A 208 -24.70 -19.29 1.06
C SER A 208 -25.84 -18.89 1.99
N GLU A 209 -25.90 -17.59 2.25
CA GLU A 209 -26.84 -16.94 3.15
C GLU A 209 -27.86 -16.11 2.36
N VAL A 210 -27.47 -15.60 1.19
CA VAL A 210 -28.36 -14.85 0.28
C VAL A 210 -28.21 -15.35 -1.14
N SER A 211 -29.35 -15.43 -1.86
CA SER A 211 -29.35 -15.83 -3.26
C SER A 211 -28.75 -14.72 -4.15
N PRO A 212 -28.14 -15.04 -5.30
CA PRO A 212 -27.63 -14.03 -6.22
C PRO A 212 -28.73 -13.11 -6.76
N THR A 213 -29.96 -13.61 -6.87
CA THR A 213 -31.12 -12.82 -7.32
C THR A 213 -31.52 -11.77 -6.29
N ASP A 214 -31.59 -12.14 -5.01
CA ASP A 214 -31.99 -11.20 -3.95
C ASP A 214 -30.89 -10.17 -3.71
N TRP A 215 -29.63 -10.61 -3.72
CA TRP A 215 -28.49 -9.72 -3.60
C TRP A 215 -28.41 -8.71 -4.76
N SER A 216 -28.79 -9.12 -5.97
CA SER A 216 -28.81 -8.20 -7.11
C SER A 216 -29.76 -7.02 -6.93
N VAL A 217 -30.82 -7.16 -6.11
CA VAL A 217 -31.73 -6.05 -5.77
C VAL A 217 -31.01 -5.01 -4.90
N VAL A 218 -30.20 -5.47 -3.95
CA VAL A 218 -29.37 -4.59 -3.10
C VAL A 218 -28.29 -3.90 -3.93
N GLU A 219 -27.61 -4.63 -4.81
CA GLU A 219 -26.61 -4.06 -5.73
C GLU A 219 -27.23 -3.00 -6.66
N ASP A 220 -28.38 -3.30 -7.26
CA ASP A 220 -29.11 -2.39 -8.15
C ASP A 220 -29.58 -1.11 -7.45
N MET A 221 -29.87 -1.20 -6.16
CA MET A 221 -30.25 -0.09 -5.32
C MET A 221 -29.03 0.80 -5.01
N CYS A 222 -27.91 0.20 -4.58
CA CYS A 222 -26.74 0.95 -4.11
C CYS A 222 -25.91 1.52 -5.26
N PHE A 223 -25.74 0.79 -6.36
CA PHE A 223 -24.84 1.20 -7.44
C PHE A 223 -25.57 1.80 -8.65
N PRO A 224 -24.96 2.81 -9.30
CA PRO A 224 -25.38 3.23 -10.63
C PRO A 224 -25.28 2.08 -11.64
N ALA A 225 -26.09 2.16 -12.71
CA ALA A 225 -26.16 1.11 -13.73
C ALA A 225 -24.80 0.72 -14.35
N GLU A 226 -23.87 1.67 -14.45
CA GLU A 226 -22.52 1.47 -14.98
C GLU A 226 -21.66 0.52 -14.13
N TYR A 227 -21.89 0.46 -12.81
CA TYR A 227 -21.03 -0.26 -11.87
C TYR A 227 -21.60 -1.61 -11.39
N ARG A 228 -22.82 -1.96 -11.78
CA ARG A 228 -23.52 -3.20 -11.36
C ARG A 228 -22.76 -4.49 -11.67
N ASN A 229 -21.89 -4.48 -12.69
CA ASN A 229 -21.11 -5.65 -13.10
C ASN A 229 -19.62 -5.52 -12.77
N ILE A 230 -19.22 -4.54 -11.95
CA ILE A 230 -17.79 -4.26 -11.71
C ILE A 230 -17.07 -5.46 -11.09
N GLY A 231 -17.70 -6.15 -10.13
CA GLY A 231 -17.16 -7.38 -9.52
C GLY A 231 -17.10 -8.57 -10.48
N ARG A 232 -17.92 -8.57 -11.54
CA ARG A 232 -17.92 -9.61 -12.59
C ARG A 232 -16.87 -9.35 -13.68
N SER A 233 -16.30 -8.14 -13.74
CA SER A 233 -15.27 -7.79 -14.72
C SER A 233 -14.00 -8.64 -14.51
N THR A 234 -13.40 -9.06 -15.63
CA THR A 234 -12.15 -9.85 -15.62
C THR A 234 -11.01 -9.10 -14.92
N THR A 235 -11.04 -7.76 -15.02
CA THR A 235 -10.10 -6.89 -14.33
C THR A 235 -10.22 -7.09 -12.83
N PHE A 236 -11.42 -6.96 -12.25
CA PHE A 236 -11.63 -7.12 -10.79
C PHE A 236 -11.24 -8.50 -10.26
N LYS A 237 -11.58 -9.57 -11.00
CA LYS A 237 -11.22 -10.93 -10.61
C LYS A 237 -9.72 -11.17 -10.58
N SER A 238 -8.97 -10.54 -11.49
CA SER A 238 -7.51 -10.69 -11.53
C SER A 238 -6.77 -9.85 -10.48
N LEU A 239 -7.44 -8.87 -9.86
CA LEU A 239 -6.85 -8.02 -8.81
C LEU A 239 -6.44 -8.79 -7.58
N ASN A 240 -7.27 -9.72 -7.10
CA ASN A 240 -6.94 -10.52 -5.92
C ASN A 240 -5.62 -11.28 -6.16
N GLY A 241 -5.44 -11.84 -7.36
CA GLY A 241 -4.20 -12.51 -7.75
C GLY A 241 -3.01 -11.55 -7.85
N LEU A 242 -3.20 -10.36 -8.44
CA LEU A 242 -2.18 -9.33 -8.53
C LEU A 242 -1.73 -8.84 -7.14
N GLU A 243 -2.66 -8.57 -6.24
CA GLU A 243 -2.40 -8.12 -4.87
C GLU A 243 -1.65 -9.15 -4.04
N LEU A 244 -2.07 -10.42 -4.12
CA LEU A 244 -1.36 -11.53 -3.48
C LEU A 244 0.07 -11.66 -4.02
N THR A 245 0.23 -11.57 -5.34
CA THR A 245 1.53 -11.62 -6.00
C THR A 245 2.43 -10.47 -5.56
N ALA A 246 1.91 -9.25 -5.54
CA ALA A 246 2.63 -8.05 -5.11
C ALA A 246 3.02 -8.13 -3.61
N SER A 247 2.14 -8.64 -2.76
CA SER A 247 2.43 -8.88 -1.33
C SER A 247 3.55 -9.90 -1.16
N LEU A 248 3.47 -11.04 -1.87
CA LEU A 248 4.48 -12.08 -1.82
C LEU A 248 5.85 -11.57 -2.29
N ILE A 249 5.89 -10.83 -3.40
CA ILE A 249 7.11 -10.20 -3.90
C ILE A 249 7.69 -9.23 -2.86
N THR A 250 6.82 -8.43 -2.22
CA THR A 250 7.22 -7.50 -1.16
C THR A 250 7.89 -8.23 0.01
N TYR A 251 7.31 -9.35 0.46
CA TYR A 251 7.88 -10.16 1.53
C TYR A 251 9.20 -10.81 1.13
N ILE A 252 9.26 -11.48 -0.02
CA ILE A 252 10.48 -12.13 -0.51
C ILE A 252 11.61 -11.10 -0.66
N PHE A 253 11.31 -9.93 -1.23
CA PHE A 253 12.31 -8.87 -1.40
C PHE A 253 12.78 -8.32 -0.06
N THR A 254 11.88 -8.13 0.90
CA THR A 254 12.24 -7.69 2.25
C THR A 254 13.09 -8.74 2.97
N PHE A 255 12.74 -10.02 2.90
CA PHE A 255 13.56 -11.09 3.47
C PHE A 255 14.95 -11.12 2.84
N TRP A 256 15.04 -10.90 1.53
CA TRP A 256 16.34 -10.78 0.84
C TRP A 256 17.17 -9.58 1.32
N LEU A 257 16.54 -8.44 1.63
CA LEU A 257 17.21 -7.29 2.24
C LEU A 257 17.69 -7.61 3.67
N LEU A 258 16.83 -8.22 4.49
CA LEU A 258 17.13 -8.54 5.89
C LEU A 258 18.19 -9.64 6.03
N ALA A 259 18.30 -10.57 5.07
CA ALA A 259 19.38 -11.55 5.02
C ALA A 259 20.78 -10.91 4.93
N GLY A 260 20.87 -9.61 4.62
CA GLY A 260 22.10 -8.82 4.67
C GLY A 260 22.55 -8.35 6.05
N LEU A 261 21.66 -8.35 7.05
CA LEU A 261 21.95 -7.85 8.41
C LEU A 261 23.14 -8.55 9.11
N PRO A 262 23.31 -9.90 9.03
CA PRO A 262 24.41 -10.57 9.73
C PRO A 262 25.81 -10.13 9.28
N GLY A 263 25.94 -9.62 8.05
CA GLY A 263 27.21 -9.12 7.50
C GLY A 263 27.56 -7.69 7.92
N THR A 264 26.64 -6.94 8.52
CA THR A 264 26.87 -5.57 9.00
C THR A 264 27.12 -5.49 10.51
N CYS A 265 27.05 -6.63 11.23
CA CYS A 265 27.42 -6.71 12.63
C CYS A 265 28.89 -6.32 12.81
N TYR A 266 29.07 -5.29 13.63
CA TYR A 266 30.34 -4.66 13.94
C TYR A 266 31.35 -5.70 14.43
N ASP A 267 32.34 -6.00 13.60
CA ASP A 267 33.47 -6.85 13.97
C ASP A 267 34.36 -6.03 14.91
N HIS A 268 34.04 -6.06 16.21
CA HIS A 268 34.75 -5.31 17.25
C HIS A 268 36.17 -5.87 17.51
N ASP A 269 36.54 -6.96 16.83
CA ASP A 269 37.75 -7.72 17.08
C ASP A 269 38.67 -7.72 15.84
N GLU A 270 39.35 -6.60 15.64
CA GLU A 270 40.39 -6.42 14.61
C GLU A 270 41.54 -7.45 14.74
N LYS A 271 41.61 -8.18 15.87
CA LYS A 271 42.60 -9.23 16.14
C LYS A 271 42.19 -10.64 15.68
N ALA A 272 40.91 -10.89 15.36
CA ALA A 272 40.46 -12.22 14.93
C ALA A 272 40.62 -12.49 13.42
N LYS A 273 40.95 -11.48 12.62
CA LYS A 273 41.07 -11.61 11.15
C LYS A 273 42.32 -12.33 10.66
N VAL A 274 43.33 -12.57 11.51
CA VAL A 274 44.54 -13.30 11.10
C VAL A 274 44.30 -14.83 10.99
N THR A 275 43.24 -15.35 11.59
CA THR A 275 42.98 -16.82 11.64
C THR A 275 41.80 -17.31 10.80
N LYS A 276 40.99 -16.42 10.22
CA LYS A 276 39.89 -16.79 9.29
C LYS A 276 40.28 -16.55 7.83
N GLY A 277 41.40 -17.14 7.43
CA GLY A 277 41.82 -17.25 6.03
C GLY A 277 41.17 -18.42 5.27
N ALA A 278 40.05 -18.97 5.76
CA ALA A 278 39.41 -20.13 5.15
C ALA A 278 37.90 -19.90 5.00
N GLU A 279 37.46 -19.97 3.75
CA GLU A 279 36.09 -19.82 3.23
C GLU A 279 35.54 -18.39 3.12
N ASP A 280 36.21 -17.57 2.32
CA ASP A 280 35.61 -16.43 1.63
C ASP A 280 34.68 -16.95 0.51
N LYS A 281 33.62 -17.68 0.87
CA LYS A 281 32.50 -17.94 -0.04
C LYS A 281 31.75 -16.63 -0.14
N ALA A 282 32.13 -15.80 -1.12
CA ALA A 282 31.36 -14.61 -1.50
C ALA A 282 29.88 -14.97 -1.46
N SER A 283 29.15 -14.35 -0.51
CA SER A 283 27.76 -14.71 -0.26
C SER A 283 27.03 -14.62 -1.59
N TRP A 284 26.18 -15.62 -1.91
CA TRP A 284 25.43 -15.62 -3.17
C TRP A 284 24.73 -14.27 -3.43
N ARG A 285 24.31 -13.58 -2.35
CA ARG A 285 23.77 -12.22 -2.36
C ARG A 285 24.76 -11.17 -2.89
N GLU A 286 26.02 -11.21 -2.48
CA GLU A 286 27.06 -10.30 -3.00
C GLU A 286 27.33 -10.54 -4.49
N SER A 287 27.32 -11.81 -4.92
CA SER A 287 27.44 -12.16 -6.34
C SER A 287 26.27 -11.61 -7.16
N VAL A 288 25.04 -11.70 -6.65
CA VAL A 288 23.84 -11.13 -7.27
C VAL A 288 23.90 -9.61 -7.31
N ASN A 289 24.25 -8.96 -6.19
CA ASN A 289 24.39 -7.51 -6.11
C ASN A 289 25.45 -6.97 -7.05
N LYS A 290 26.60 -7.66 -7.15
CA LYS A 290 27.66 -7.31 -8.08
C LYS A 290 27.18 -7.45 -9.53
N TRP A 291 26.47 -8.53 -9.85
CA TRP A 291 25.90 -8.74 -11.18
C TRP A 291 24.91 -7.63 -11.59
N PHE A 292 24.04 -7.19 -10.68
CA PHE A 292 23.15 -6.05 -10.90
C PHE A 292 23.90 -4.73 -11.00
N SER A 293 24.94 -4.54 -10.18
CA SER A 293 25.76 -3.33 -10.20
C SER A 293 26.56 -3.17 -11.50
N ASP A 294 27.07 -4.27 -12.05
CA ASP A 294 27.90 -4.27 -13.26
C ASP A 294 27.08 -4.06 -14.54
N ARG A 295 25.75 -4.28 -14.50
CA ARG A 295 24.86 -4.19 -15.66
C ARG A 295 23.73 -3.16 -15.42
N PRO A 296 23.86 -1.92 -15.94
CA PRO A 296 22.88 -0.87 -15.67
C PRO A 296 21.46 -1.18 -16.17
N LEU A 297 21.33 -1.91 -17.28
CA LEU A 297 20.01 -2.36 -17.76
C LEU A 297 19.39 -3.41 -16.81
N ALA A 298 20.21 -4.26 -16.20
CA ALA A 298 19.73 -5.21 -15.20
C ALA A 298 19.30 -4.51 -13.91
N ALA A 299 20.00 -3.43 -13.51
CA ALA A 299 19.59 -2.61 -12.36
C ALA A 299 18.27 -1.85 -12.58
N VAL A 300 17.82 -1.61 -13.82
CA VAL A 300 16.52 -0.97 -14.07
C VAL A 300 15.37 -1.98 -13.98
N LEU A 301 15.64 -3.27 -14.21
CA LEU A 301 14.61 -4.31 -14.26
C LEU A 301 13.80 -4.45 -12.96
N PRO A 302 14.39 -4.52 -11.75
CA PRO A 302 13.63 -4.56 -10.51
C PRO A 302 12.71 -3.34 -10.33
N LEU A 303 13.17 -2.16 -10.73
CA LEU A 303 12.36 -0.94 -10.70
C LEU A 303 11.15 -1.05 -11.63
N LEU A 304 11.34 -1.54 -12.86
CA LEU A 304 10.24 -1.73 -13.82
C LEU A 304 9.22 -2.77 -13.33
N VAL A 305 9.68 -3.86 -12.70
CA VAL A 305 8.78 -4.87 -12.11
C VAL A 305 7.94 -4.25 -11.00
N LEU A 306 8.56 -3.47 -10.09
CA LEU A 306 7.82 -2.79 -9.03
C LEU A 306 6.79 -1.82 -9.61
N VAL A 307 7.18 -0.97 -10.56
CA VAL A 307 6.27 -0.03 -11.22
C VAL A 307 5.12 -0.74 -11.94
N GLY A 308 5.41 -1.82 -12.67
CA GLY A 308 4.42 -2.62 -13.38
C GLY A 308 3.39 -3.28 -12.47
N LEU A 309 3.75 -3.57 -11.21
CA LEU A 309 2.84 -4.10 -10.20
C LEU A 309 2.10 -2.99 -9.44
N THR A 310 2.73 -1.85 -9.17
CA THR A 310 2.10 -0.75 -8.43
C THR A 310 1.07 0.01 -9.26
N ILE A 311 1.31 0.26 -10.56
CA ILE A 311 0.40 1.06 -11.39
C ILE A 311 -1.02 0.46 -11.45
N PRO A 312 -1.20 -0.84 -11.76
CA PRO A 312 -2.54 -1.40 -11.82
C PRO A 312 -3.25 -1.36 -10.45
N LEU A 313 -2.54 -1.58 -9.35
CA LEU A 313 -3.10 -1.45 -7.99
C LEU A 313 -3.54 0.00 -7.70
N LEU A 314 -2.79 0.98 -8.17
CA LEU A 314 -3.16 2.38 -8.04
C LEU A 314 -4.43 2.70 -8.85
N VAL A 315 -4.54 2.17 -10.08
CA VAL A 315 -5.76 2.29 -10.91
C VAL A 315 -6.96 1.72 -10.17
N VAL A 316 -6.82 0.57 -9.51
CA VAL A 316 -7.88 -0.04 -8.70
C VAL A 316 -8.33 0.89 -7.58
N ILE A 317 -7.40 1.45 -6.82
CA ILE A 317 -7.72 2.37 -5.71
C ILE A 317 -8.54 3.55 -6.25
N PHE A 318 -8.13 4.14 -7.38
CA PHE A 318 -8.86 5.26 -7.98
C PHE A 318 -10.22 4.84 -8.54
N THR A 319 -10.34 3.68 -9.18
CA THR A 319 -11.62 3.15 -9.66
C THR A 319 -12.58 2.91 -8.50
N LEU A 320 -12.12 2.25 -7.42
CA LEU A 320 -12.95 2.00 -6.25
C LEU A 320 -13.35 3.29 -5.53
N ARG A 321 -12.45 4.27 -5.45
CA ARG A 321 -12.78 5.61 -4.95
C ARG A 321 -13.89 6.26 -5.77
N ASN A 322 -13.80 6.19 -7.10
CA ASN A 322 -14.83 6.72 -7.99
C ASN A 322 -16.17 6.00 -7.83
N VAL A 323 -16.14 4.68 -7.60
CA VAL A 323 -17.34 3.90 -7.29
C VAL A 323 -17.98 4.36 -5.97
N GLN A 324 -17.18 4.60 -4.92
CA GLN A 324 -17.69 5.12 -3.63
C GLN A 324 -18.31 6.50 -3.78
N GLU A 325 -17.68 7.39 -4.55
CA GLU A 325 -18.20 8.72 -4.85
C GLU A 325 -19.56 8.64 -5.56
N GLN A 326 -19.64 7.85 -6.64
CA GLN A 326 -20.87 7.66 -7.39
C GLN A 326 -21.98 6.96 -6.58
N MET A 327 -21.61 6.05 -5.67
CA MET A 327 -22.54 5.43 -4.73
C MET A 327 -23.11 6.47 -3.75
N SER A 328 -22.25 7.31 -3.16
CA SER A 328 -22.67 8.43 -2.29
C SER A 328 -23.63 9.37 -3.00
N GLU A 329 -23.31 9.77 -4.24
CA GLU A 329 -24.18 10.62 -5.06
C GLU A 329 -25.53 9.95 -5.35
N ASN A 330 -25.54 8.66 -5.65
CA ASN A 330 -26.76 7.88 -5.88
C ASN A 330 -27.66 7.80 -4.62
N MET A 331 -27.08 7.91 -3.42
CA MET A 331 -27.80 8.00 -2.15
C MET A 331 -28.23 9.43 -1.78
N GLY A 332 -27.81 10.44 -2.55
CA GLY A 332 -28.03 11.86 -2.22
C GLY A 332 -27.11 12.37 -1.11
N GLU A 333 -26.04 11.64 -0.82
CA GLU A 333 -25.08 11.96 0.24
C GLU A 333 -23.80 12.60 -0.32
N LYS A 334 -23.08 13.30 0.54
CA LYS A 334 -21.77 13.89 0.21
C LYS A 334 -20.66 12.87 0.41
N TYR A 335 -19.78 12.77 -0.56
CA TYR A 335 -18.59 11.92 -0.45
C TYR A 335 -17.46 12.63 0.29
N ASP A 336 -17.14 12.15 1.50
CA ASP A 336 -16.14 12.77 2.38
C ASP A 336 -14.70 12.70 1.82
N GLY A 337 -14.42 11.74 0.95
CA GLY A 337 -13.10 11.54 0.34
C GLY A 337 -12.65 12.66 -0.62
N ASN A 338 -13.53 13.62 -0.94
CA ASN A 338 -13.20 14.81 -1.73
C ASN A 338 -12.76 16.01 -0.87
N TYR A 339 -12.94 15.96 0.45
CA TYR A 339 -12.55 17.04 1.34
C TYR A 339 -11.14 16.85 1.88
N TRP A 340 -10.43 17.98 2.04
CA TRP A 340 -9.08 18.01 2.58
C TRP A 340 -9.11 17.96 4.11
N GLY A 341 -8.69 16.81 4.66
CA GLY A 341 -8.46 16.63 6.09
C GLY A 341 -7.01 16.92 6.52
N PHE A 342 -6.76 16.93 7.83
CA PHE A 342 -5.42 17.08 8.38
C PHE A 342 -4.47 15.96 7.90
N GLY A 343 -4.90 14.69 7.96
CA GLY A 343 -4.09 13.55 7.51
C GLY A 343 -3.69 13.63 6.05
N GLN A 344 -4.59 14.11 5.19
CA GLN A 344 -4.38 14.36 3.76
C GLN A 344 -3.38 15.48 3.45
N ILE A 345 -3.29 16.50 4.31
CA ILE A 345 -2.28 17.55 4.16
C ILE A 345 -0.92 17.02 4.64
N VAL A 346 -0.91 16.30 5.76
CA VAL A 346 0.30 15.68 6.32
C VAL A 346 0.92 14.69 5.35
N SER A 347 0.14 13.87 4.63
CA SER A 347 0.65 12.92 3.64
C SER A 347 1.51 13.56 2.56
N ILE A 348 1.18 14.78 2.13
CA ILE A 348 1.94 15.54 1.14
C ILE A 348 3.17 16.19 1.79
N ILE A 349 2.98 16.81 2.96
CA ILE A 349 4.05 17.50 3.70
C ILE A 349 5.17 16.55 4.09
N LEU A 350 4.87 15.27 4.34
CA LEU A 350 5.85 14.24 4.65
C LEU A 350 6.96 14.14 3.59
N PHE A 351 6.73 14.53 2.34
CA PHE A 351 7.75 14.48 1.29
C PHE A 351 8.55 15.79 1.11
N ILE A 352 8.21 16.87 1.81
CA ILE A 352 8.98 18.13 1.78
C ILE A 352 10.46 17.95 2.15
N PRO A 353 10.83 17.14 3.19
CA PRO A 353 12.23 16.92 3.53
C PRO A 353 13.09 16.41 2.37
N VAL A 354 12.50 15.68 1.40
CA VAL A 354 13.20 15.24 0.18
C VAL A 354 13.70 16.43 -0.61
N GLY A 355 12.81 17.39 -0.90
CA GLY A 355 13.17 18.61 -1.63
C GLY A 355 14.14 19.49 -0.85
N VAL A 356 13.96 19.60 0.47
CA VAL A 356 14.82 20.39 1.35
C VAL A 356 16.24 19.83 1.38
N GLU A 357 16.41 18.51 1.57
CA GLU A 357 17.75 17.90 1.59
C GLU A 357 18.43 18.01 0.23
N MET A 358 17.70 17.81 -0.87
CA MET A 358 18.22 18.02 -2.22
C MET A 358 18.67 19.47 -2.45
N ALA A 359 17.85 20.45 -2.08
CA ALA A 359 18.17 21.87 -2.21
C ALA A 359 19.36 22.28 -1.33
N TYR A 360 19.41 21.77 -0.11
CA TYR A 360 20.52 21.99 0.82
C TYR A 360 21.84 21.47 0.22
N ARG A 361 21.86 20.22 -0.26
CA ARG A 361 23.04 19.65 -0.92
C ARG A 361 23.41 20.39 -2.18
N LEU A 362 22.43 20.78 -2.99
CA LEU A 362 22.66 21.53 -4.21
C LEU A 362 23.36 22.86 -3.92
N ARG A 363 22.95 23.56 -2.85
CA ARG A 363 23.48 24.89 -2.49
C ARG A 363 24.80 24.84 -1.72
N PHE A 364 24.97 23.91 -0.79
CA PHE A 364 26.10 23.93 0.16
C PHE A 364 27.19 22.90 -0.12
N SER A 365 26.93 21.87 -0.94
CA SER A 365 27.96 20.89 -1.29
C SER A 365 28.95 21.42 -2.33
N SER A 366 28.61 22.48 -3.07
CA SER A 366 29.53 23.20 -3.97
C SER A 366 30.59 24.03 -3.23
N VAL A 367 30.29 24.45 -1.98
CA VAL A 367 31.19 25.30 -1.17
C VAL A 367 32.38 24.50 -0.61
N HIS A 368 32.24 23.18 -0.43
CA HIS A 368 33.34 22.32 0.03
C HIS A 368 34.30 21.91 -1.09
N ALA A 369 33.84 21.87 -2.35
CA ALA A 369 34.71 21.61 -3.49
C ALA A 369 35.70 22.76 -3.73
N TYR A 370 35.27 24.01 -3.51
CA TYR A 370 36.13 25.19 -3.69
C TYR A 370 37.21 25.37 -2.59
N LYS A 371 37.12 24.63 -1.48
CA LYS A 371 38.04 24.75 -0.35
C LYS A 371 39.19 23.74 -0.37
N LEU A 372 39.20 22.81 -1.32
CA LEU A 372 40.24 21.79 -1.50
C LEU A 372 41.15 22.05 -2.70
N ASP A 373 40.86 23.09 -3.49
CA ASP A 373 41.65 23.51 -4.67
C ASP A 373 42.47 24.81 -4.41
N VAL A 374 42.70 25.19 -3.14
CA VAL A 374 43.58 26.32 -2.76
C VAL A 374 44.71 25.86 -1.88
#